data_AF-A0A969GAI1-F1
#
_entry.id   AF-A0A969GAI1-F1
#
_cell.length_a   1.000
_cell.length_b   1.000
_cell.length_c   1.000
_cell.angle_alpha   90.00
_cell.angle_beta   90.00
_cell.angle_gamma   90.00
#
_symmetry.space_group_name_H-M   'P 1'
#
loop_
_entity.id
_entity.type
_entity.pdbx_description
1 polymer ?
#
loop_
_entity_poly.entity_id
_entity_poly.type
_entity_poly.pdbx_seq_one_letter_code
_entity_poly.pdbx_strand_id
1 'polypeptide(L)' 'MGYKTTPISGPSNGTIVINPNGTYVYTPTPGTTGDDIVVFEVCDSGTPIACSRATLYVQNTAGR' A
#
# COMPACT_ATOMS: atom_id res chain seq x y z
N MET A 1 -1.09 6.57 19.83
CA MET A 1 -0.11 5.49 19.63
C MET A 1 0.34 5.57 18.19
N GLY A 2 1.62 5.86 17.94
CA GLY A 2 2.12 6.08 16.59
C GLY A 2 2.40 4.74 15.93
N TYR A 3 1.71 4.43 14.84
CA TYR A 3 2.12 3.38 13.92
C TYR A 3 2.71 4.04 12.68
N LYS A 4 3.79 3.47 12.16
CA LYS A 4 4.38 3.88 10.88
C LYS A 4 4.12 2.80 9.85
N THR A 5 3.47 3.16 8.76
CA THR A 5 3.25 2.27 7.63
C THR A 5 4.17 2.67 6.49
N THR A 6 4.92 1.71 5.94
CA THR A 6 5.78 1.92 4.77
C THR A 6 5.49 0.88 3.70
N PRO A 7 5.39 1.27 2.42
CA PRO A 7 5.32 0.30 1.33
C PRO A 7 6.68 -0.39 1.20
N ILE A 8 6.68 -1.72 1.08
CA ILE A 8 7.90 -2.51 0.88
C ILE A 8 8.05 -2.99 -0.58
N SER A 9 6.94 -3.11 -1.32
CA SER A 9 6.95 -3.48 -2.74
C SER A 9 5.64 -3.11 -3.45
N GLY A 10 5.72 -2.94 -4.77
CA GLY A 10 4.58 -2.60 -5.63
C GLY A 10 4.03 -1.18 -5.38
N PRO A 11 2.93 -0.81 -6.05
CA PRO A 11 2.29 -1.53 -7.16
C PRO A 11 3.13 -1.50 -8.46
N SER A 12 2.80 -2.36 -9.42
CA SER A 12 3.47 -2.45 -10.73
C SER A 12 2.76 -1.61 -11.80
N ASN A 13 1.43 -1.44 -11.70
CA ASN A 13 0.59 -0.75 -12.68
C ASN A 13 -0.02 0.54 -12.12
N GLY A 14 0.60 1.13 -11.10
CA GLY A 14 0.15 2.39 -10.53
C GLY A 14 1.14 2.96 -9.54
N THR A 15 0.65 3.86 -8.69
CA THR A 15 1.38 4.38 -7.53
C THR A 15 0.50 4.32 -6.29
N ILE A 16 1.11 4.25 -5.12
CA ILE A 16 0.39 4.28 -3.85
C ILE A 16 1.01 5.30 -2.89
N VAL A 17 0.16 6.11 -2.28
CA VAL A 17 0.53 7.05 -1.23
C VAL A 17 -0.13 6.60 0.08
N ILE A 18 0.67 6.52 1.14
CA ILE A 18 0.22 6.16 2.48
C ILE A 18 0.18 7.43 3.31
N ASN A 19 -1.01 7.82 3.75
CA ASN A 19 -1.20 9.05 4.50
C ASN A 19 -1.04 8.79 6.01
N PRO A 20 -0.56 9.79 6.78
CA PRO A 20 -0.45 9.68 8.24
C PRO A 20 -1.77 9.37 8.97
N ASN A 21 -2.91 9.69 8.36
CA ASN A 21 -4.24 9.39 8.90
C ASN A 21 -4.69 7.93 8.68
N GLY A 22 -3.82 7.07 8.13
CA GLY A 22 -4.10 5.66 7.87
C GLY A 22 -4.86 5.38 6.57
N THR A 23 -5.14 6.41 5.76
CA THR A 23 -5.72 6.21 4.42
C THR A 23 -4.65 5.89 3.38
N TYR A 24 -5.05 5.16 2.34
CA TYR A 24 -4.22 4.81 1.20
C TYR A 24 -4.86 5.39 -0.07
N VAL A 25 -4.05 6.07 -0.88
CA VAL A 25 -4.49 6.56 -2.19
C VAL A 25 -3.71 5.80 -3.25
N TYR A 26 -4.43 4.98 -4.02
CA TYR A 26 -3.90 4.29 -5.17
C TYR A 26 -4.28 5.05 -6.45
N THR A 27 -3.29 5.33 -7.29
CA THR A 27 -3.48 5.98 -8.59
C THR A 27 -3.04 5.00 -9.68
N PRO A 28 -3.97 4.42 -10.46
CA PRO A 28 -3.60 3.55 -11.57
C PRO A 28 -2.84 4.32 -12.65
N THR A 29 -1.89 3.65 -13.29
CA THR A 29 -1.28 4.14 -14.52
C THR A 29 -2.35 4.12 -15.63
N PRO A 30 -2.57 5.23 -16.36
CA PRO A 30 -3.56 5.25 -17.42
C PRO A 30 -3.32 4.17 -18.47
N GLY A 31 -4.37 3.45 -18.86
CA GLY A 31 -4.33 2.42 -19.90
C GLY A 31 -3.83 1.04 -19.43
N THR A 32 -3.43 0.88 -18.17
CA THR A 32 -3.09 -0.44 -17.63
C THR A 32 -4.34 -1.18 -17.15
N THR A 33 -4.34 -2.50 -17.34
CA THR A 33 -5.32 -3.42 -16.76
C THR A 33 -4.60 -4.56 -16.05
N GLY A 34 -5.32 -5.27 -15.19
CA GLY A 34 -4.79 -6.39 -14.42
C GLY A 34 -4.54 -6.04 -12.96
N ASP A 35 -4.02 -7.02 -12.23
CA ASP A 35 -3.90 -6.95 -10.78
C ASP A 35 -2.59 -6.31 -10.35
N ASP A 36 -2.66 -5.53 -9.28
CA ASP A 36 -1.53 -5.04 -8.52
C ASP A 36 -1.52 -5.64 -7.11
N ILE A 37 -0.32 -5.90 -6.62
CA ILE A 37 -0.07 -6.35 -5.26
C ILE A 37 0.84 -5.33 -4.60
N VAL A 38 0.37 -4.77 -3.49
CA VAL A 38 1.17 -3.90 -2.63
C VAL A 38 1.40 -4.59 -1.31
N VAL A 39 2.64 -4.66 -0.86
CA VAL A 39 2.95 -5.13 0.49
C VAL A 39 3.38 -3.95 1.33
N PHE A 40 2.82 -3.86 2.53
CA PHE A 40 3.14 -2.84 3.53
C PHE A 40 3.75 -3.48 4.76
N GLU A 41 4.58 -2.72 5.44
CA GLU A 41 5.03 -3.00 6.79
C GLU A 41 4.50 -1.92 7.73
N VAL A 42 3.87 -2.36 8.82
CA VAL A 42 3.34 -1.50 9.89
C VAL A 42 4.16 -1.79 11.14
N CYS A 43 4.85 -0.79 11.66
CA CYS A 43 5.61 -0.89 12.91
C CYS A 43 4.99 -0.02 13.99
N ASP A 44 4.97 -0.52 15.22
CA ASP A 44 4.65 0.28 16.40
C ASP A 44 5.82 1.22 16.78
N SER A 45 5.59 2.07 17.78
CA SER A 45 6.62 2.96 18.35
C SER A 45 7.19 2.42 19.66
N GLY A 46 7.16 1.10 19.88
CA GLY A 46 7.58 0.45 21.10
C GLY A 46 9.10 0.32 21.25
N THR A 47 9.54 -0.25 22.37
CA THR A 47 10.92 -0.70 22.56
C THR A 47 10.90 -2.06 23.30
N PRO A 48 11.12 -3.19 22.60
CA PRO A 48 11.49 -3.30 21.18
C PRO A 48 10.37 -2.88 20.23
N ILE A 49 10.73 -2.48 19.01
CA ILE A 49 9.76 -2.20 17.93
C ILE A 49 9.20 -3.52 17.43
N ALA A 50 7.88 -3.63 17.35
CA ALA A 50 7.19 -4.74 16.70
C ALA A 50 6.65 -4.30 15.34
N CYS A 51 6.85 -5.13 14.31
CA CYS A 51 6.35 -4.88 12.96
C CYS A 51 5.49 -6.04 12.45
N SER A 52 4.54 -5.74 11.58
CA SER A 52 3.69 -6.71 10.88
C SER A 52 3.54 -6.33 9.43
N ARG A 53 3.29 -7.30 8.55
CA ARG A 53 3.10 -7.07 7.12
C ARG A 53 1.65 -7.30 6.72
N ALA A 54 1.19 -6.49 5.77
CA ALA A 54 -0.13 -6.60 5.16
C ALA A 54 0.01 -6.57 3.63
N THR A 55 -0.84 -7.32 2.94
CA THR A 55 -0.88 -7.37 1.48
C THR A 55 -2.21 -6.79 0.99
N LEU A 56 -2.14 -5.81 0.10
CA LEU A 56 -3.28 -5.22 -0.60
C LEU A 56 -3.28 -5.71 -2.04
N TYR A 57 -4.41 -6.27 -2.46
CA TYR A 57 -4.68 -6.64 -3.84
C TYR A 57 -5.58 -5.58 -4.47
N VAL A 58 -5.13 -4.99 -5.56
CA VAL A 58 -5.88 -3.98 -6.32
C VAL A 58 -6.13 -4.54 -7.71
N GLN A 59 -7.37 -4.53 -8.17
CA GLN A 59 -7.71 -4.97 -9.51
C GLN A 59 -7.99 -3.75 -10.40
N ASN A 60 -7.12 -3.53 -11.40
CA ASN A 60 -7.34 -2.49 -12.41
C ASN A 60 -8.18 -3.08 -13.54
N THR A 61 -9.49 -2.82 -13.52
CA THR A 61 -10.37 -3.15 -14.64
C THR A 61 -10.36 -2.02 -15.67
N ALA A 62 -10.30 -2.34 -16.96
CA ALA A 62 -10.58 -1.35 -18.00
C ALA A 62 -11.93 -0.68 -17.69
N GLY A 63 -11.93 0.65 -17.60
CA GLY A 63 -13.14 1.42 -17.32
C GLY A 63 -14.23 1.04 -18.32
N ARG A 64 -15.42 0.73 -17.81
CA ARG A 64 -16.65 0.91 -18.58
C ARG A 64 -16.95 2.39 -18.70
#